data_AF-A0AA96XJM7-F1
#
_entry.id   AF-A0AA96XJM7-F1
#
_cell.length_a   1.000
_cell.length_b   1.000
_cell.length_c   1.000
_cell.angle_alpha   90.00
_cell.angle_beta   90.00
_cell.angle_gamma   90.00
#
_symmetry.space_group_name_H-M   'P 1'
#
loop_
_entity.id
_entity.type
_entity.pdbx_description
1 polymer ?
#
loop_
_entity_poly.entity_id
_entity_poly.type
_entity_poly.pdbx_seq_one_letter_code
_entity_poly.pdbx_strand_id
1 'polypeptide(L)'
;METLKTAVQALYRVHAVEGPPGENGLRTVWHLCPDGAELMSLVDSEGRVRRQELTLLEDHYVWASGEGVRTGYLERGGGKPTAAAVVRTDPELVPQRLMRAALAMGTYTGQDRYLLHMQRVLALAREGLEMKGGLVRPRSPRCPPWRRPS
;
A
#
# COMPACT_ATOMS: atom_id res chain seq x y z
N MET A 1 9.32 -8.17 8.38
CA MET A 1 8.30 -8.61 7.39
C MET A 1 7.06 -9.15 8.11
N GLU A 2 7.23 -9.96 9.15
CA GLU A 2 6.15 -10.49 9.98
C GLU A 2 5.21 -9.40 10.55
N THR A 3 5.76 -8.34 11.14
CA THR A 3 4.98 -7.22 11.70
C THR A 3 4.11 -6.51 10.66
N LEU A 4 4.62 -6.33 9.43
CA LEU A 4 3.89 -5.68 8.35
C LEU A 4 2.71 -6.55 7.88
N LYS A 5 2.94 -7.85 7.78
CA LYS A 5 1.90 -8.83 7.45
C LYS A 5 0.81 -8.84 8.54
N THR A 6 1.19 -8.82 9.81
CA THR A 6 0.25 -8.73 10.93
C THR A 6 -0.58 -7.45 10.88
N ALA A 7 0.05 -6.29 10.63
CA ALA A 7 -0.64 -5.01 10.53
C ALA A 7 -1.68 -5.02 9.38
N VAL A 8 -1.31 -5.57 8.22
CA VAL A 8 -2.23 -5.74 7.09
C VAL A 8 -3.36 -6.72 7.43
N GLN A 9 -3.07 -7.85 8.07
CA GLN A 9 -4.10 -8.81 8.52
C GLN A 9 -5.07 -8.22 9.54
N ALA A 10 -4.58 -7.34 10.41
CA ALA A 10 -5.41 -6.65 11.38
C ALA A 10 -6.38 -5.69 10.67
N LEU A 11 -5.94 -5.06 9.58
CA LEU A 11 -6.78 -4.23 8.73
C LEU A 11 -7.92 -5.01 8.04
N TYR A 12 -7.76 -6.32 7.82
CA TYR A 12 -8.82 -7.18 7.23
C TYR A 12 -10.04 -7.33 8.13
N ARG A 13 -9.87 -7.14 9.44
CA ARG A 13 -10.90 -7.33 10.46
C ARG A 13 -11.62 -6.04 10.80
N VAL A 14 -11.16 -4.91 10.27
CA VAL A 14 -11.72 -3.60 10.55
C VAL A 14 -12.89 -3.32 9.61
N HIS A 15 -14.02 -2.92 10.17
CA HIS A 15 -15.13 -2.39 9.38
C HIS A 15 -14.83 -0.96 8.95
N ALA A 16 -15.08 -0.68 7.67
CA ALA A 16 -14.95 0.64 7.11
C ALA A 16 -15.92 1.62 7.80
N VAL A 17 -15.41 2.78 8.20
CA VAL A 17 -16.23 3.89 8.71
C VAL A 17 -16.39 4.89 7.59
N GLU A 18 -17.63 5.13 7.17
CA GLU A 18 -17.95 6.14 6.16
C GLU A 18 -18.27 7.48 6.84
N GLY A 19 -17.56 8.52 6.45
CA GLY A 19 -17.87 9.90 6.80
C GLY A 19 -18.93 10.50 5.88
N PRO A 20 -19.57 11.60 6.30
CA PRO A 20 -20.49 12.34 5.43
C PRO A 20 -19.74 12.87 4.18
N PRO A 21 -20.45 13.08 3.06
CA PRO A 21 -19.85 13.75 1.91
C PRO A 21 -19.38 15.15 2.30
N GLY A 22 -18.14 15.47 1.96
CA GLY A 22 -17.60 16.83 2.09
C GLY A 22 -18.18 17.78 1.05
N GLU A 23 -17.82 19.06 1.15
CA GLU A 23 -18.31 20.12 0.25
C GLU A 23 -17.95 19.88 -1.23
N ASN A 24 -16.92 19.09 -1.50
CA ASN A 24 -16.49 18.66 -2.83
C ASN A 24 -17.29 17.47 -3.39
N GLY A 25 -18.31 16.98 -2.67
CA GLY A 25 -19.10 15.81 -3.05
C GLY A 25 -18.37 14.48 -2.86
N LEU A 26 -17.16 14.48 -2.28
CA LEU A 26 -16.42 13.27 -1.97
C LEU A 26 -16.76 12.77 -0.57
N ARG A 27 -16.90 11.46 -0.41
CA ARG A 27 -17.02 10.80 0.90
C ARG A 27 -15.67 10.23 1.29
N THR A 28 -15.38 10.26 2.59
CA THR A 28 -14.18 9.63 3.14
C THR A 28 -14.55 8.31 3.80
N VAL A 29 -13.85 7.24 3.43
CA VAL A 29 -14.00 5.90 4.00
C VAL A 29 -12.72 5.53 4.72
N TRP A 30 -12.82 5.17 5.99
CA TRP A 30 -11.68 4.90 6.86
C TRP A 30 -11.66 3.45 7.34
N HIS A 31 -10.54 2.76 7.16
CA HIS A 31 -10.22 1.51 7.82
C HIS A 31 -9.09 1.80 8.81
N LEU A 32 -9.46 2.05 10.07
CA LEU A 32 -8.51 2.36 11.15
C LEU A 32 -8.18 1.10 11.94
N CYS A 33 -6.93 0.65 11.88
CA CYS A 33 -6.45 -0.46 12.70
C CYS A 33 -5.48 0.05 13.78
N PRO A 34 -5.73 -0.21 15.07
CA PRO A 34 -4.85 0.23 16.16
C PRO A 34 -3.45 -0.40 16.11
N ASP A 35 -3.25 -1.46 15.33
CA ASP A 35 -1.96 -2.12 15.10
C ASP A 35 -1.08 -1.42 14.05
N GLY A 36 -1.32 -0.12 13.83
CA GLY A 36 -0.47 0.73 12.98
C GLY A 36 -0.70 0.54 11.50
N ALA A 37 -1.89 0.14 11.08
CA ALA A 37 -2.28 0.12 9.68
C ALA A 37 -3.55 0.94 9.49
N GLU A 38 -3.56 1.84 8.52
CA GLU A 38 -4.69 2.71 8.26
C GLU A 38 -4.88 2.85 6.75
N LEU A 39 -6.12 2.73 6.28
CA LEU A 39 -6.49 3.06 4.91
C LEU A 39 -7.56 4.13 4.93
N MET A 40 -7.30 5.25 4.27
CA MET A 40 -8.28 6.28 3.98
C MET A 40 -8.57 6.29 2.48
N SER A 41 -9.84 6.25 2.10
CA SER A 41 -10.29 6.31 0.71
C SER A 41 -11.24 7.49 0.51
N LEU A 42 -10.88 8.42 -0.37
CA LEU A 42 -11.78 9.46 -0.86
C LEU A 42 -12.50 8.94 -2.11
N VAL A 43 -13.83 8.91 -2.03
CA VAL A 43 -14.69 8.32 -3.06
C VAL A 43 -15.69 9.35 -3.56
N ASP A 44 -15.97 9.35 -4.86
CA ASP A 44 -17.01 10.21 -5.42
C ASP A 44 -18.43 9.63 -5.22
N SER A 45 -19.43 10.37 -5.70
CA SER A 45 -20.83 9.99 -5.63
C SER A 45 -21.15 8.70 -6.39
N GLU A 46 -20.36 8.35 -7.41
CA GLU A 46 -20.45 7.09 -8.15
C GLU A 46 -19.76 5.92 -7.41
N GLY A 47 -19.10 6.20 -6.29
CA GLY A 47 -18.36 5.22 -5.49
C GLY A 47 -16.98 4.88 -6.08
N ARG A 48 -16.46 5.69 -7.00
CA ARG A 48 -15.11 5.52 -7.56
C ARG A 48 -14.09 6.16 -6.63
N VAL A 49 -12.98 5.47 -6.42
CA VAL A 49 -11.88 5.98 -5.61
C VAL A 49 -11.17 7.11 -6.37
N ARG A 50 -11.11 8.29 -5.77
CA ARG A 50 -10.38 9.44 -6.32
C ARG A 50 -8.99 9.58 -5.72
N ARG A 51 -8.86 9.24 -4.44
CA ARG A 51 -7.59 9.23 -3.71
C ARG A 51 -7.63 8.19 -2.62
N GLN A 52 -6.50 7.54 -2.39
CA GLN A 52 -6.30 6.56 -1.33
C GLN A 52 -4.99 6.80 -0.64
N GLU A 53 -5.01 6.72 0.69
CA GLU A 53 -3.84 6.88 1.54
C GLU A 53 -3.75 5.65 2.44
N LEU A 54 -2.67 4.91 2.30
CA LEU A 54 -2.37 3.73 3.09
C LEU A 54 -1.16 4.04 3.95
N THR A 55 -1.32 3.92 5.26
CA THR A 55 -0.22 3.91 6.22
C THR A 55 -0.02 2.48 6.70
N LEU A 56 1.20 1.96 6.56
CA LEU A 56 1.62 0.70 7.14
C LEU A 56 2.83 0.94 8.03
N LEU A 57 2.60 0.95 9.33
CA LEU A 57 3.55 1.30 10.38
C LEU A 57 4.09 2.72 10.15
N GLU A 58 5.29 2.84 9.57
CA GLU A 58 5.94 4.12 9.27
C GLU A 58 5.92 4.46 7.79
N ASP A 59 5.62 3.48 6.95
CA ASP A 59 5.56 3.67 5.51
C ASP A 59 4.19 4.27 5.15
N HIS A 60 4.20 5.26 4.27
CA HIS A 60 2.99 5.90 3.78
C HIS A 60 2.93 5.82 2.26
N TYR A 61 1.75 5.56 1.72
CA TYR A 61 1.53 5.36 0.30
C TYR A 61 0.29 6.14 -0.12
N VAL A 62 0.47 7.04 -1.08
CA VAL A 62 -0.62 7.83 -1.64
C VAL A 62 -0.84 7.41 -3.06
N TRP A 63 -2.09 7.11 -3.40
CA TRP A 63 -2.55 7.00 -4.76
C TRP A 63 -3.59 8.07 -5.04
N ALA A 64 -3.48 8.75 -6.17
CA ALA A 64 -4.53 9.64 -6.66
C ALA A 64 -4.78 9.43 -8.15
N SER A 65 -6.05 9.55 -8.54
CA SER A 65 -6.46 9.47 -9.93
C SER A 65 -5.76 10.56 -10.75
N GLY A 66 -5.05 10.17 -11.81
CA GLY A 66 -4.27 11.08 -12.66
C GLY A 66 -2.84 11.36 -12.16
N GLU A 67 -2.50 11.04 -10.91
CA GLU A 67 -1.16 11.27 -10.35
C GLU A 67 -0.35 9.98 -10.14
N GLY A 68 -1.04 8.84 -10.03
CA GLY A 68 -0.40 7.54 -9.77
C GLY A 68 -0.01 7.37 -8.30
N VAL A 69 0.99 6.51 -8.04
CA VAL A 69 1.44 6.18 -6.69
C VAL A 69 2.64 7.04 -6.29
N ARG A 70 2.63 7.52 -5.05
CA ARG A 70 3.78 8.10 -4.36
C ARG A 70 4.03 7.35 -3.06
N THR A 71 5.30 7.29 -2.66
CA THR A 71 5.70 6.78 -1.36
C THR A 71 6.04 7.93 -0.42
N GLY A 72 6.04 7.64 0.86
CA GLY A 72 6.46 8.55 1.91
C GLY A 72 6.63 7.80 3.22
N TYR A 73 6.79 8.57 4.28
CA TYR A 73 6.90 8.05 5.63
C TYR A 73 6.32 9.01 6.65
N LEU A 74 5.91 8.46 7.79
CA LEU A 74 5.54 9.27 8.95
C LEU A 74 6.79 9.77 9.65
N GLU A 75 6.90 11.08 9.84
CA GLU A 75 7.89 11.64 10.75
C GLU A 75 7.50 11.24 12.19
N ARG A 76 8.36 10.44 12.83
CA ARG A 76 8.19 10.06 14.23
C ARG A 76 8.36 11.28 15.14
N GLY A 77 7.25 11.94 15.45
CA GLY A 77 7.11 12.77 16.64
C GLY A 77 6.87 11.89 17.86
N GLY A 78 7.85 11.07 18.28
CA GLY A 78 7.90 10.42 19.60
C GLY A 78 6.68 9.62 20.11
N GLY A 79 5.71 9.24 19.28
CA GLY A 79 4.45 8.62 19.72
C GLY A 79 3.77 7.76 18.65
N LYS A 80 2.66 7.10 19.03
CA LYS A 80 1.84 6.29 18.11
C LYS A 80 1.34 7.16 16.94
N PRO A 81 1.26 6.63 15.71
CA PRO A 81 0.67 7.35 14.59
C PRO A 81 -0.75 7.80 14.95
N THR A 82 -1.03 9.08 14.73
CA THR A 82 -2.35 9.69 14.89
C THR A 82 -2.73 10.35 13.58
N ALA A 83 -4.00 10.72 13.39
CA ALA A 83 -4.46 11.51 12.23
C ALA A 83 -3.70 12.85 12.05
N ALA A 84 -2.93 13.30 13.05
CA ALA A 84 -2.07 14.49 13.01
C ALA A 84 -0.59 14.18 12.70
N ALA A 85 -0.24 12.94 12.36
CA ALA A 85 1.13 12.57 12.02
C ALA A 85 1.58 13.29 10.73
N VAL A 86 2.77 13.89 10.78
CA VAL A 86 3.34 14.59 9.63
C VAL A 86 3.83 13.55 8.62
N VAL A 87 3.16 13.48 7.47
CA VAL A 87 3.60 12.67 6.33
C VAL A 87 4.67 13.44 5.56
N ARG A 88 5.86 12.84 5.41
CA ARG A 88 6.85 13.29 4.43
C ARG A 88 6.74 12.42 3.19
N THR A 89 6.44 13.06 2.06
CA THR A 89 6.43 12.40 0.75
C THR A 89 7.85 12.29 0.21
N ASP A 90 8.18 11.14 -0.37
CA ASP A 90 9.45 10.96 -1.05
C ASP A 90 9.44 11.76 -2.37
N PRO A 91 10.57 12.36 -2.78
CA PRO A 91 10.65 13.12 -4.04
C PRO A 91 10.44 12.23 -5.27
N GLU A 92 10.82 10.96 -5.16
CA GLU A 92 10.58 9.92 -6.15
C GLU A 92 10.07 8.66 -5.46
N LEU A 93 9.42 7.79 -6.23
CA LEU A 93 8.91 6.54 -5.70
C LEU A 93 10.05 5.63 -5.23
N VAL A 94 10.03 5.22 -3.97
CA VAL A 94 11.07 4.38 -3.35
C VAL A 94 10.75 2.89 -3.58
N PRO A 95 11.55 2.16 -4.39
CA PRO A 95 11.23 0.77 -4.79
C PRO A 95 11.08 -0.18 -3.60
N GLN A 96 11.95 -0.05 -2.60
CA GLN A 96 11.97 -0.92 -1.44
C GLN A 96 10.69 -0.77 -0.60
N ARG A 97 10.19 0.47 -0.40
CA ARG A 97 8.90 0.72 0.27
C ARG A 97 7.76 0.10 -0.52
N LEU A 98 7.74 0.33 -1.83
CA LEU A 98 6.67 -0.20 -2.67
C LEU A 98 6.63 -1.73 -2.64
N MET A 99 7.78 -2.40 -2.76
CA MET A 99 7.86 -3.86 -2.69
C MET A 99 7.32 -4.41 -1.37
N ARG A 100 7.67 -3.78 -0.24
CA ARG A 100 7.16 -4.19 1.08
C ARG A 100 5.63 -4.14 1.14
N ALA A 101 5.03 -3.02 0.75
CA ALA A 101 3.59 -2.87 0.76
C ALA A 101 2.88 -3.78 -0.24
N ALA A 102 3.40 -3.91 -1.47
CA ALA A 102 2.83 -4.81 -2.47
C ALA A 102 2.85 -6.27 -2.01
N LEU A 103 3.92 -6.72 -1.36
CA LEU A 103 4.01 -8.07 -0.80
C LEU A 103 3.05 -8.27 0.38
N ALA A 104 2.92 -7.28 1.28
CA ALA A 104 2.03 -7.38 2.42
C ALA A 104 0.56 -7.37 2.00
N MET A 105 0.14 -6.38 1.21
CA MET A 105 -1.20 -6.29 0.65
C MET A 105 -1.53 -7.45 -0.30
N GLY A 106 -0.53 -8.04 -0.95
CA GLY A 106 -0.67 -9.23 -1.77
C GLY A 106 -1.20 -10.45 -0.99
N THR A 107 -1.14 -10.44 0.34
CA THR A 107 -1.72 -11.50 1.18
C THR A 107 -3.21 -11.31 1.46
N TYR A 108 -3.83 -10.24 0.93
CA TYR A 108 -5.25 -9.98 1.16
C TYR A 108 -6.11 -10.85 0.26
N THR A 109 -7.05 -11.55 0.89
CA THR A 109 -8.00 -12.47 0.24
C THR A 109 -9.45 -12.15 0.56
N GLY A 110 -9.71 -11.01 1.21
CA GLY A 110 -11.07 -10.55 1.51
C GLY A 110 -11.77 -9.93 0.29
N GLN A 111 -12.95 -9.35 0.54
CA GLN A 111 -13.83 -8.80 -0.51
C GLN A 111 -14.01 -7.27 -0.40
N ASP A 112 -13.31 -6.60 0.52
CA ASP A 112 -13.41 -5.16 0.66
C ASP A 112 -12.83 -4.48 -0.58
N ARG A 113 -13.70 -3.75 -1.31
CA ARG A 113 -13.35 -3.11 -2.57
C ARG A 113 -12.21 -2.10 -2.45
N TYR A 114 -12.07 -1.43 -1.31
CA TYR A 114 -11.05 -0.41 -1.10
C TYR A 114 -9.69 -1.04 -0.88
N LEU A 115 -9.65 -2.15 -0.13
CA LEU A 115 -8.44 -2.93 0.07
C LEU A 115 -7.99 -3.62 -1.22
N LEU A 116 -8.94 -4.22 -1.97
CA LEU A 116 -8.65 -4.80 -3.29
C LEU A 116 -8.13 -3.75 -4.28
N HIS A 117 -8.70 -2.54 -4.26
CA HIS A 117 -8.23 -1.45 -5.10
C HIS A 117 -6.77 -1.10 -4.77
N MET A 118 -6.45 -0.89 -3.49
CA MET A 118 -5.09 -0.53 -3.08
C MET A 118 -4.08 -1.66 -3.34
N GLN A 119 -4.48 -2.92 -3.13
CA GLN A 119 -3.68 -4.10 -3.49
C GLN A 119 -3.33 -4.09 -4.98
N ARG A 120 -4.31 -3.82 -5.86
CA ARG A 120 -4.09 -3.76 -7.31
C ARG A 120 -3.20 -2.59 -7.70
N VAL A 121 -3.41 -1.42 -7.11
CA VAL A 121 -2.59 -0.22 -7.35
C VAL A 121 -1.12 -0.48 -7.02
N LEU A 122 -0.83 -1.07 -5.86
CA LEU A 122 0.54 -1.39 -5.44
C LEU A 122 1.19 -2.46 -6.32
N ALA A 123 0.42 -3.46 -6.76
CA ALA A 123 0.89 -4.49 -7.68
C ALA A 123 1.29 -3.90 -9.04
N LEU A 124 0.43 -3.04 -9.61
CA LEU A 124 0.70 -2.37 -10.89
C LEU A 124 1.89 -1.42 -10.81
N ALA A 125 2.00 -0.66 -9.72
CA ALA A 125 3.16 0.21 -9.50
C ALA A 125 4.47 -0.61 -9.42
N ARG A 126 4.44 -1.79 -8.81
CA ARG A 126 5.60 -2.69 -8.73
C ARG A 126 5.99 -3.19 -10.11
N GLU A 127 5.04 -3.66 -10.91
CA GLU A 127 5.28 -4.09 -12.29
C GLU A 127 5.87 -2.95 -13.14
N GLY A 128 5.36 -1.73 -12.98
CA GLY A 128 5.90 -0.55 -13.65
C GLY A 128 7.36 -0.23 -13.30
N LEU A 129 7.78 -0.45 -12.05
CA LEU A 129 9.19 -0.32 -11.65
C LEU A 129 10.07 -1.41 -12.27
N GLU A 130 9.58 -2.65 -12.32
CA GLU A 130 10.31 -3.77 -12.92
C GLU A 130 10.53 -3.53 -14.42
N MET A 131 9.53 -2.99 -15.14
CA MET A 131 9.66 -2.64 -16.55
C MET A 131 10.61 -1.47 -16.82
N LYS A 132 10.70 -0.49 -15.92
CA LYS A 132 11.65 0.63 -16.02
C LYS A 132 13.10 0.26 -15.70
N GLY A 133 13.39 -1.01 -15.43
CA GLY A 133 14.76 -1.50 -15.15
C GLY A 133 15.28 -1.19 -13.75
N GLY A 134 14.42 -0.72 -12.83
CA GLY A 134 14.80 -0.37 -11.46
C GLY A 134 15.04 -1.56 -10.52
N LEU A 135 14.77 -2.79 -10.97
CA LEU A 135 14.98 -4.01 -10.22
C LEU A 135 15.85 -4.98 -11.03
N VAL A 136 17.11 -5.12 -10.62
CA VAL A 136 17.90 -6.30 -10.96
C VAL A 136 17.16 -7.50 -10.39
N ARG A 137 16.44 -8.25 -11.24
CA ARG A 137 15.97 -9.60 -10.90
C ARG A 137 17.17 -10.35 -10.30
N PRO A 138 17.08 -10.96 -9.10
CA PRO A 138 18.08 -11.93 -8.71
C PRO A 138 18.05 -13.01 -9.79
N ARG A 139 19.12 -13.09 -10.58
CA ARG A 139 19.33 -14.19 -11.53
C ARG A 139 19.22 -15.46 -10.70
N SER A 140 18.20 -16.28 -10.97
CA SER A 140 18.14 -17.64 -10.44
C SER A 140 19.52 -18.28 -10.66
N PRO A 141 20.14 -18.91 -9.65
CA PRO A 141 21.37 -19.64 -9.88
C PRO A 141 21.05 -20.69 -10.94
N ARG A 142 21.73 -20.59 -12.09
CA ARG A 142 21.64 -21.61 -13.14
C ARG A 142 22.03 -22.93 -12.47
N CYS A 143 21.10 -23.89 -12.41
CA CYS A 143 21.45 -25.26 -12.04
C CYS A 143 22.60 -25.71 -12.96
N PRO A 144 23.74 -26.17 -12.41
CA PRO A 144 24.76 -26.79 -13.24
C PRO A 144 24.21 -28.11 -13.80
N PRO A 145 24.48 -28.44 -15.08
CA PRO A 145 24.10 -29.73 -15.64
C PRO A 145 24.97 -30.81 -15.00
N TRP A 146 24.44 -31.52 -14.00
CA TRP A 146 25.13 -32.68 -13.45
C TRP A 146 24.98 -33.87 -14.41
N ARG A 147 26.11 -34.54 -14.57
CA ARG A 147 26.42 -35.62 -15.52
C ARG A 147 25.44 -36.79 -15.38
N ARG A 148 25.06 -37.36 -16.52
CA ARG A 148 24.47 -38.71 -16.59
C ARG A 148 25.54 -39.74 -16.23
N PRO A 149 25.26 -40.74 -15.38
CA PRO A 149 26.14 -41.88 -15.23
C PRO A 149 26.00 -42.80 -16.45
N SER A 150 27.13 -43.27 -16.95
CA SER A 150 27.23 -44.41 -17.87
C SER A 150 27.18 -45.72 -17.11
#